data_AF-A0AAD7VNT5-F1
#
_entry.id   AF-A0AAD7VNT5-F1
#
_cell.length_a   1.000
_cell.length_b   1.000
_cell.length_c   1.000
_cell.angle_alpha   90.00
_cell.angle_beta   90.00
_cell.angle_gamma   90.00
#
_symmetry.space_group_name_H-M   'P 1'
#
loop_
_entity.id
_entity.type
_entity.pdbx_description
1 polymer ?
#
loop_
_entity_poly.entity_id
_entity_poly.type
_entity_poly.pdbx_seq_one_letter_code
_entity_poly.pdbx_strand_id
1 'polypeptide(L)'
;MWFQWTWFVKATMAAMAKHGITAKPELNTYHVASSLINPITVGDLFVYSCTHFQSSPLTDSKGNEVIITSMQFFNSLANFSSYIFNEIAKQTEPIDATISDPRLQTRSEMRCKRITEYIISMVKMYEHYGFYKGW
;
A
#
# COMPACT_ATOMS: atom_id res chain seq x y z
N MET A 1 -12.39 -13.23 -6.16
CA MET A 1 -11.89 -14.59 -6.48
C MET A 1 -10.37 -14.53 -6.58
N TRP A 2 -9.66 -15.07 -5.58
CA TRP A 2 -8.20 -14.98 -5.49
C TRP A 2 -7.51 -15.96 -6.42
N PHE A 3 -6.41 -15.52 -7.04
CA PHE A 3 -5.54 -16.37 -7.83
C PHE A 3 -4.74 -17.29 -6.90
N GLN A 4 -5.27 -18.48 -6.62
CA GLN A 4 -4.54 -19.47 -5.82
C GLN A 4 -3.45 -20.14 -6.67
N TRP A 5 -2.36 -20.55 -6.02
CA TRP A 5 -1.24 -21.28 -6.62
C TRP A 5 -1.68 -22.44 -7.51
N THR A 6 -2.78 -23.10 -7.15
CA THR A 6 -3.38 -24.21 -7.91
C THR A 6 -3.86 -23.81 -9.30
N TRP A 7 -4.34 -22.58 -9.51
CA TRP A 7 -4.80 -22.08 -10.80
C TRP A 7 -3.64 -21.81 -11.76
N PHE A 8 -2.53 -21.30 -11.24
CA PHE A 8 -1.29 -21.13 -12.02
C PHE A 8 -0.78 -22.48 -12.54
N VAL A 9 -0.62 -23.45 -11.64
CA VAL A 9 -0.12 -24.78 -11.98
C VAL A 9 -1.00 -25.44 -13.04
N LYS A 10 -2.33 -25.36 -12.90
CA LYS A 10 -3.28 -25.88 -13.90
C LYS A 10 -3.12 -25.22 -15.27
N ALA A 11 -2.96 -23.90 -15.31
CA ALA A 11 -2.77 -23.17 -16.56
C ALA A 11 -1.44 -23.57 -17.26
N THR A 12 -0.34 -23.66 -16.50
CA THR A 12 0.96 -24.10 -17.03
C THR A 12 0.90 -25.53 -17.56
N MET A 13 0.28 -26.45 -16.81
CA MET A 13 0.11 -27.84 -17.24
C MET A 13 -0.71 -27.94 -18.53
N ALA A 14 -1.81 -27.18 -18.63
CA ALA A 14 -2.64 -27.15 -19.84
C ALA A 14 -1.86 -26.59 -21.06
N ALA A 15 -1.05 -25.54 -20.86
CA ALA A 15 -0.21 -24.98 -21.91
C ALA A 15 0.86 -26.00 -22.38
N MET A 16 1.53 -26.67 -21.45
CA MET A 16 2.52 -27.71 -21.78
C MET A 16 1.88 -28.89 -22.53
N ALA A 17 0.72 -29.36 -22.08
CA ALA A 17 -0.01 -30.45 -22.74
C ALA A 17 -0.41 -30.06 -24.18
N LYS A 18 -0.94 -28.84 -24.37
CA LYS A 18 -1.29 -28.31 -25.69
C LYS A 18 -0.08 -28.27 -26.63
N HIS A 19 1.07 -27.83 -26.11
CA HIS A 19 2.30 -27.75 -26.89
C HIS A 19 2.85 -29.14 -27.26
N GLY A 20 2.83 -30.08 -26.31
CA GLY A 20 3.29 -31.46 -26.51
C GLY A 20 2.47 -32.24 -27.55
N ILE A 21 1.16 -31.98 -27.66
CA ILE A 21 0.28 -32.63 -28.65
C ILE A 21 0.57 -32.15 -30.08
N THR A 22 0.96 -30.89 -30.26
CA THR A 22 1.01 -30.25 -31.58
C THR A 22 2.33 -30.56 -32.32
N ALA A 23 3.35 -31.10 -31.62
CA ALA A 23 4.67 -31.53 -32.12
C ALA A 23 5.41 -30.51 -33.03
N LYS A 24 4.95 -29.25 -33.04
CA LYS A 24 5.51 -28.13 -33.78
C LYS A 24 6.15 -27.16 -32.79
N PRO A 25 7.42 -26.74 -33.01
CA PRO A 25 8.03 -25.68 -32.24
C PRO A 25 7.30 -24.37 -32.55
N GLU A 26 6.56 -23.84 -31.58
CA GLU A 26 5.84 -22.56 -31.68
C GLU A 26 6.03 -21.75 -30.39
N LEU A 27 6.37 -20.46 -30.53
CA LEU A 27 6.45 -19.55 -29.39
C LEU A 27 5.07 -18.91 -29.15
N ASN A 28 4.29 -19.50 -28.24
CA ASN A 28 2.96 -19.00 -27.88
C ASN A 28 3.00 -18.29 -26.51
N THR A 29 2.49 -17.06 -26.45
CA THR A 29 2.36 -16.29 -25.21
C THR A 29 0.98 -16.51 -24.58
N TYR A 30 0.94 -16.93 -23.32
CA TYR A 30 -0.30 -17.13 -22.56
C TYR A 30 -0.40 -16.10 -21.43
N HIS A 31 -1.44 -15.26 -21.46
CA HIS A 31 -1.75 -14.38 -20.35
C HIS A 31 -2.55 -15.16 -19.30
N VAL A 32 -1.94 -15.42 -18.16
CA VAL A 32 -2.60 -16.05 -17.02
C VAL A 32 -2.95 -14.95 -16.03
N ALA A 33 -4.24 -14.65 -15.91
CA ALA A 33 -4.76 -13.65 -14.98
C ALA A 33 -6.02 -14.18 -14.28
N SER A 34 -6.34 -13.61 -13.11
CA SER A 34 -7.66 -13.77 -12.53
C SER A 34 -8.72 -13.12 -13.43
N SER A 35 -9.90 -13.73 -13.52
CA SER A 35 -11.02 -13.24 -14.34
C SER A 35 -11.29 -11.74 -14.17
N LEU A 36 -11.58 -11.05 -15.29
CA LEU A 36 -12.01 -9.65 -15.33
C LEU A 36 -13.33 -9.40 -14.60
N ILE A 37 -14.06 -10.46 -14.21
CA ILE A 37 -15.36 -10.37 -13.53
C ILE A 37 -15.22 -9.94 -12.06
N ASN A 38 -14.01 -9.99 -11.48
CA ASN A 38 -13.78 -9.53 -10.11
C ASN A 38 -12.48 -8.71 -9.99
N PRO A 39 -12.44 -7.50 -10.57
CA PRO A 39 -11.32 -6.60 -10.40
C PRO A 39 -11.31 -6.13 -8.94
N ILE A 40 -10.29 -6.54 -8.19
CA ILE A 40 -10.03 -6.03 -6.84
C ILE A 40 -9.14 -4.82 -7.02
N THR A 41 -9.59 -3.64 -6.60
CA THR A 41 -8.73 -2.47 -6.59
C THR A 41 -7.73 -2.57 -5.44
N VAL A 42 -6.63 -1.83 -5.52
CA VAL A 42 -5.69 -1.73 -4.39
C VAL A 42 -6.40 -1.23 -3.12
N GLY A 43 -7.39 -0.32 -3.28
CA GLY A 43 -8.23 0.13 -2.17
C GLY A 43 -9.03 -1.00 -1.53
N ASP A 44 -9.69 -1.81 -2.34
CA ASP A 44 -10.46 -2.97 -1.85
C ASP A 44 -9.57 -3.97 -1.11
N LEU A 45 -8.36 -4.22 -1.61
CA LEU A 45 -7.39 -5.10 -0.95
C LEU A 45 -7.08 -4.64 0.49
N PHE A 46 -6.85 -3.35 0.70
CA PHE A 46 -6.60 -2.80 2.03
C PHE A 46 -7.84 -2.85 2.93
N VAL A 47 -9.03 -2.59 2.38
CA VAL A 47 -10.30 -2.71 3.12
C VAL A 47 -10.50 -4.15 3.58
N TYR A 48 -10.37 -5.14 2.68
CA TYR A 48 -10.49 -6.56 3.04
C TYR A 48 -9.46 -6.99 4.08
N SER A 49 -8.22 -6.52 3.94
CA SER A 49 -7.15 -6.81 4.90
C SER A 49 -7.47 -6.24 6.28
N CYS A 50 -7.93 -5.00 6.35
CA CYS A 50 -8.31 -4.36 7.61
C CYS A 50 -9.47 -5.11 8.29
N THR A 51 -10.54 -5.41 7.55
CA THR A 51 -11.70 -6.16 8.06
C THR A 51 -11.28 -7.55 8.58
N HIS A 52 -10.36 -8.21 7.89
CA HIS A 52 -9.83 -9.50 8.32
C HIS A 52 -9.11 -9.39 9.67
N PHE A 53 -8.20 -8.43 9.82
CA PHE A 53 -7.44 -8.25 11.06
C PHE A 53 -8.27 -7.67 12.21
N GLN A 54 -9.35 -6.94 11.92
CA GLN A 54 -10.32 -6.55 12.96
C GLN A 54 -11.10 -7.75 13.50
N SER A 55 -11.37 -8.75 12.65
CA SER A 55 -12.06 -9.98 13.05
C SER A 55 -11.13 -11.01 13.69
N SER A 56 -9.84 -11.00 13.31
CA SER A 56 -8.79 -11.88 13.83
C SER A 56 -7.54 -11.05 14.12
N PRO A 57 -7.48 -10.39 15.28
CA PRO A 57 -6.36 -9.51 15.65
C PRO A 57 -5.03 -10.27 15.69
N LEU A 58 -3.97 -9.56 15.33
CA LEU A 58 -2.60 -10.04 15.54
C LEU A 58 -2.20 -9.77 16.98
N THR A 59 -1.35 -10.63 17.54
CA THR A 59 -0.79 -10.43 18.88
C THR A 59 0.66 -9.97 18.76
N ASP A 60 1.04 -8.95 19.52
CA ASP A 60 2.43 -8.50 19.63
C ASP A 60 3.28 -9.49 20.44
N SER A 61 4.59 -9.25 20.51
CA SER A 61 5.52 -10.10 21.29
C SER A 61 5.25 -10.08 22.80
N LYS A 62 4.41 -9.18 23.29
CA LYS A 62 4.02 -9.01 24.69
C LYS A 62 2.63 -9.59 24.99
N GLY A 63 1.95 -10.17 24.01
CA GLY A 63 0.61 -10.73 24.19
C GLY A 63 -0.54 -9.74 23.96
N ASN A 64 -0.28 -8.51 23.54
CA ASN A 64 -1.32 -7.51 23.29
C ASN A 64 -1.86 -7.58 21.87
N GLU A 65 -3.14 -7.35 21.68
CA GLU A 65 -3.74 -7.26 20.35
C GLU A 65 -3.29 -5.99 19.62
N VAL A 66 -2.88 -6.14 18.37
CA VAL A 66 -2.49 -5.05 17.48
C VAL A 66 -3.74 -4.51 16.81
N ILE A 67 -4.10 -3.27 17.15
CA ILE A 67 -5.23 -2.57 16.54
C ILE A 67 -4.82 -2.05 15.17
N ILE A 68 -5.40 -2.63 14.12
CA ILE A 68 -5.20 -2.18 12.74
C ILE A 68 -6.33 -1.23 12.35
N THR A 69 -5.97 0.02 12.05
CA THR A 69 -6.89 1.06 11.57
C THR A 69 -7.00 1.06 10.06
N SER A 70 -8.17 1.47 9.54
CA SER A 70 -8.39 1.60 8.09
C SER A 70 -7.40 2.58 7.45
N MET A 71 -6.93 2.24 6.25
CA MET A 71 -6.04 3.10 5.47
C MET A 71 -6.78 4.31 4.90
N GLN A 72 -6.19 5.49 5.01
CA GLN A 72 -6.71 6.69 4.35
C GLN A 72 -6.21 6.79 2.91
N PHE A 73 -7.13 7.08 1.99
CA PHE A 73 -6.84 7.30 0.58
C PHE A 73 -6.98 8.77 0.23
N PHE A 74 -6.09 9.28 -0.62
CA PHE A 74 -6.07 10.67 -1.03
C PHE A 74 -6.26 10.76 -2.54
N ASN A 75 -7.15 11.64 -2.97
CA ASN A 75 -7.43 11.88 -4.39
C ASN A 75 -6.46 12.89 -5.03
N SER A 76 -5.61 13.55 -4.25
CA SER A 76 -4.63 14.51 -4.76
C SER A 76 -3.37 14.53 -3.89
N LEU A 77 -2.24 14.85 -4.52
CA LEU A 77 -0.96 15.05 -3.84
C LEU A 77 -1.03 16.20 -2.82
N ALA A 78 -1.80 17.25 -3.11
CA ALA A 78 -1.98 18.39 -2.21
C ALA A 78 -2.66 17.97 -0.90
N ASN A 79 -3.73 17.18 -0.98
CA ASN A 79 -4.45 16.69 0.19
C ASN A 79 -3.56 15.76 1.02
N PHE A 80 -2.83 14.85 0.35
CA PHE A 80 -1.87 13.97 1.01
C PHE A 80 -0.76 14.76 1.73
N SER A 81 -0.18 15.75 1.06
CA SER A 81 0.92 16.55 1.62
C SER A 81 0.48 17.35 2.85
N SER A 82 -0.70 17.98 2.78
CA SER A 82 -1.30 18.71 3.91
C SER A 82 -1.57 17.79 5.10
N TYR A 83 -2.13 16.60 4.84
CA TYR A 83 -2.38 15.60 5.87
C TYR A 83 -1.08 15.15 6.55
N ILE A 84 -0.07 14.74 5.78
CA ILE A 84 1.22 14.29 6.32
C ILE A 84 1.90 15.40 7.12
N PHE A 85 1.89 16.64 6.63
CA PHE A 85 2.46 17.77 7.36
C PHE A 85 1.80 17.95 8.74
N ASN A 86 0.47 17.95 8.79
CA ASN A 86 -0.28 18.09 10.03
C ASN A 86 -0.04 16.91 10.98
N GLU A 87 0.05 15.69 10.45
CA GLU A 87 0.20 14.49 11.27
C GLU A 87 1.61 14.37 11.87
N ILE A 88 2.64 14.73 11.10
CA ILE A 88 4.02 14.81 11.61
C ILE A 88 4.11 15.94 12.65
N ALA A 89 3.44 17.09 12.43
CA ALA A 89 3.41 18.18 13.38
C ALA A 89 2.81 17.76 14.73
N LYS A 90 1.67 17.06 14.73
CA LYS A 90 1.03 16.52 15.94
C LYS A 90 1.92 15.54 16.71
N GLN A 91 2.64 14.65 16.00
CA GLN A 91 3.55 13.69 16.65
C GLN A 91 4.79 14.36 17.27
N THR A 92 5.03 15.63 16.92
CA THR A 92 6.18 16.41 17.37
C THR A 92 5.79 17.37 18.51
N GLU A 93 4.51 17.50 18.83
CA GLU A 93 4.08 18.26 20.01
C GLU A 93 4.58 17.58 21.30
N PRO A 94 5.33 18.30 22.15
CA PRO A 94 5.79 17.76 23.42
C PRO A 94 4.60 17.54 24.37
N ILE A 95 4.51 16.35 24.95
CA ILE A 95 3.51 15.98 25.97
C ILE A 95 3.60 16.85 27.24
N ASP A 96 4.73 17.54 27.46
CA ASP A 96 4.93 18.47 28.58
C ASP A 96 5.11 19.91 28.09
N ALA A 97 4.05 20.71 28.22
CA ALA A 97 4.01 22.13 27.93
C ALA A 97 4.84 23.00 28.91
N THR A 98 5.71 22.42 29.75
CA THR A 98 6.27 23.15 30.89
C THR A 98 7.60 23.85 30.62
N ILE A 99 8.42 23.47 29.63
CA ILE A 99 9.63 24.26 29.28
C ILE A 99 9.95 24.09 27.78
N SER A 100 9.33 24.89 26.90
CA SER A 100 9.71 24.92 25.49
C SER A 100 10.95 25.81 25.29
N ASP A 101 12.13 25.17 25.15
CA ASP A 101 13.31 25.86 24.61
C ASP A 101 13.03 26.17 23.13
N PRO A 102 13.02 27.45 22.71
CA PRO A 102 12.76 27.83 21.32
C PRO A 102 13.74 27.16 20.33
N ARG A 103 14.94 26.77 20.76
CA ARG A 103 15.90 26.03 19.94
C ARG A 103 15.48 24.58 19.70
N LEU A 104 14.87 23.92 20.70
CA LEU A 104 14.34 22.56 20.56
C LEU A 104 13.11 22.55 19.64
N GLN A 105 12.23 23.54 19.77
CA GLN A 105 11.08 23.72 18.89
C GLN A 105 11.54 23.92 17.44
N THR A 106 12.45 24.85 17.19
CA THR A 106 13.01 25.11 15.85
C THR A 106 13.67 23.85 15.26
N ARG A 107 14.40 23.06 16.07
CA ARG A 107 15.04 21.82 15.63
C ARG A 107 14.03 20.74 15.25
N SER A 108 12.93 20.65 16.01
CA SER A 108 11.85 19.69 15.75
C SER A 108 11.08 20.04 14.47
N GLU A 109 10.77 21.32 14.25
CA GLU A 109 10.13 21.85 13.04
C GLU A 109 10.99 21.61 11.80
N MET A 110 12.30 21.85 11.88
CA MET A 110 13.23 21.54 10.78
C MET A 110 13.27 20.05 10.44
N ARG A 111 13.15 19.18 11.44
CA ARG A 111 13.10 17.72 11.23
C ARG A 111 11.79 17.32 10.55
N CYS A 112 10.64 17.86 11.00
CA CYS A 112 9.35 17.67 10.35
C CYS A 112 9.40 18.08 8.89
N LYS A 113 9.91 19.29 8.61
CA LYS A 113 10.03 19.81 7.27
C LYS A 113 10.87 18.90 6.36
N ARG A 114 12.02 18.42 6.84
CA ARG A 114 12.87 17.49 6.07
C ARG A 114 12.18 16.16 5.78
N ILE A 115 11.48 15.59 6.76
CA ILE A 115 10.74 14.33 6.57
C ILE A 115 9.60 14.53 5.55
N THR A 116 8.85 15.62 5.68
CA THR A 116 7.77 15.97 4.75
C THR A 116 8.31 16.17 3.33
N GLU A 117 9.40 16.92 3.16
CA GLU A 117 10.05 17.13 1.86
C GLU A 117 10.52 15.81 1.23
N TYR A 118 11.08 14.89 2.03
CA TYR A 118 11.48 13.56 1.58
C TYR A 118 10.30 12.69 1.16
N ILE A 119 9.21 12.66 1.94
CA ILE A 119 8.01 11.91 1.58
C ILE A 119 7.40 12.47 0.31
N ILE A 120 7.29 13.80 0.19
CA ILE A 120 6.75 14.46 -1.00
C ILE A 120 7.60 14.15 -2.23
N SER A 121 8.93 14.15 -2.11
CA SER A 121 9.81 13.84 -3.25
C SER A 121 9.62 12.40 -3.75
N MET A 122 9.46 11.43 -2.83
CA MET A 122 9.14 10.06 -3.18
C MET A 122 7.79 9.96 -3.89
N VAL A 123 6.76 10.60 -3.34
CA VAL A 123 5.41 10.54 -3.92
C VAL A 123 5.36 11.20 -5.30
N LYS A 124 6.09 12.30 -5.52
CA LYS A 124 6.24 12.91 -6.86
C LYS A 124 6.82 11.94 -7.88
N MET A 125 7.79 11.11 -7.50
CA MET A 125 8.35 10.09 -8.40
C MET A 125 7.30 9.06 -8.85
N TYR A 126 6.30 8.80 -8.01
CA TYR A 126 5.21 7.86 -8.28
C TYR A 126 3.88 8.55 -8.62
N GLU A 127 3.87 9.85 -8.89
CA GLU A 127 2.64 10.62 -9.06
C GLU A 127 1.76 10.04 -10.17
N HIS A 128 2.37 9.67 -11.30
CA HIS A 128 1.72 9.07 -12.45
C HIS A 128 1.16 7.66 -12.17
N TYR A 129 1.64 6.96 -11.15
CA TYR A 129 1.15 5.63 -10.78
C TYR A 129 0.14 5.70 -9.64
N GLY A 130 0.29 6.65 -8.71
CA GLY A 130 -0.53 6.77 -7.51
C GLY A 130 -1.78 7.63 -7.66
N PHE A 131 -1.76 8.64 -8.55
CA PHE A 131 -2.85 9.61 -8.70
C PHE A 131 -3.46 9.68 -10.09
N TYR A 132 -2.86 9.01 -11.08
CA TYR A 132 -3.43 8.96 -12.42
C TYR A 132 -4.67 8.05 -12.43
N LYS A 133 -5.85 8.66 -12.54
CA LYS A 133 -7.08 7.95 -12.86
C LYS A 133 -7.14 7.85 -14.38
N GLY A 134 -6.66 6.73 -14.93
CA GLY A 134 -6.73 6.45 -16.36
C GLY A 134 -8.14 6.10 -16.80
N TRP A 135 -9.07 7.06 -16.72
CA TRP A 135 -10.43 7.02 -17.26
C TRP A 135 -10.90 8.45 -17.52
#